data_AF-A0A972FDU2-F1
#
_entry.id   AF-A0A972FDU2-F1
#
_cell.length_a   1.000
_cell.length_b   1.000
_cell.length_c   1.000
_cell.angle_alpha   90.00
_cell.angle_beta   90.00
_cell.angle_gamma   90.00
#
_symmetry.space_group_name_H-M   'P 1'
#
loop_
_entity.id
_entity.type
_entity.pdbx_description
1 polymer ?
#
loop_
_entity_poly.entity_id
_entity_poly.type
_entity_poly.pdbx_seq_one_letter_code
_entity_poly.pdbx_strand_id
1 'polypeptide(L)'
;MTTTLLRSSIGSQKHTPLLLLAMVSVAYWLVGTSLADIDWALLALTWAMVISGCIALVAIRPQRAGLSPPHVMLTLGFGGMVVGLSWDVMQKTVPLLEDLCAATDGLPFGAALQAHLMFLPGMHAGMIAGGLAAIPGLRILRPDCGRYLCAVFAQNLMCSAWMLIGMTAGALWLSRIATGGSYGLTEMLGGMFAGMTWGMVISVALYRGYFVLKDRRAGATGRA
;
A
#
# COMPACT_ATOMS: atom_id res chain seq x y z
N MET A 1 20.30 10.60 20.90
CA MET A 1 20.56 11.38 19.66
C MET A 1 20.17 10.62 18.39
N THR A 2 20.33 9.30 18.33
CA THR A 2 19.88 8.44 17.20
C THR A 2 18.37 8.37 17.00
N THR A 3 17.58 8.41 18.08
CA THR A 3 16.11 8.37 18.02
C THR A 3 15.48 9.61 17.40
N THR A 4 16.12 10.78 17.48
CA THR A 4 15.59 12.04 16.94
C THR A 4 15.73 12.13 15.40
N LEU A 5 16.77 11.53 14.84
CA LEU A 5 17.00 11.48 13.38
C LEU A 5 16.06 10.48 12.68
N LEU A 6 15.81 9.32 13.29
CA LEU A 6 14.80 8.37 12.80
C LEU A 6 13.39 8.99 12.83
N ARG A 7 13.09 9.82 13.84
CA ARG A 7 11.79 10.49 14.01
C ARG A 7 11.52 11.60 12.97
N SER A 8 12.54 12.19 12.35
CA SER A 8 12.36 13.17 11.27
C SER A 8 12.44 12.56 9.86
N SER A 9 13.08 11.41 9.72
CA SER A 9 13.24 10.71 8.43
C SER A 9 12.02 9.84 8.07
N ILE A 10 11.48 9.08 9.04
CA ILE A 10 10.31 8.22 8.84
C ILE A 10 9.06 9.10 8.70
N GLY A 11 8.56 9.22 7.46
CA GLY A 11 7.40 10.06 7.13
C GLY A 11 7.73 11.37 6.43
N SER A 12 9.01 11.65 6.15
CA SER A 12 9.40 12.76 5.29
C SER A 12 9.01 12.47 3.85
N GLN A 13 8.28 13.39 3.22
CA GLN A 13 7.86 13.27 1.81
C GLN A 13 9.04 13.06 0.87
N LYS A 14 10.23 13.58 1.22
CA LYS A 14 11.46 13.46 0.42
C LYS A 14 12.04 12.04 0.43
N HIS A 15 11.91 11.31 1.54
CA HIS A 15 12.54 9.99 1.72
C HIS A 15 11.56 8.83 1.50
N THR A 16 10.25 9.10 1.58
CA THR A 16 9.19 8.12 1.35
C THR A 16 9.37 7.32 0.05
N PRO A 17 9.54 7.93 -1.14
CA PRO A 17 9.64 7.16 -2.37
C PRO A 17 10.86 6.22 -2.36
N LEU A 18 12.02 6.71 -1.91
CA LEU A 18 13.23 5.90 -1.82
C LEU A 18 13.06 4.69 -0.89
N LEU A 19 12.40 4.90 0.25
CA LEU A 19 12.14 3.83 1.21
C LEU A 19 11.16 2.78 0.67
N LEU A 20 10.13 3.20 -0.08
CA LEU A 20 9.22 2.27 -0.75
C LEU A 20 9.92 1.48 -1.85
N LEU A 21 10.78 2.12 -2.65
CA LEU A 21 11.58 1.43 -3.67
C LEU A 21 12.52 0.39 -3.05
N ALA A 22 13.17 0.73 -1.94
CA ALA A 22 13.99 -0.22 -1.20
C ALA A 22 13.15 -1.41 -0.68
N MET A 23 11.97 -1.17 -0.12
CA MET A 23 11.05 -2.23 0.33
C MET A 23 10.59 -3.14 -0.81
N VAL A 24 10.23 -2.57 -1.98
CA VAL A 24 9.89 -3.35 -3.18
C VAL A 24 11.07 -4.22 -3.59
N SER A 25 12.28 -3.65 -3.63
CA SER A 25 13.50 -4.39 -4.00
C SER A 25 13.78 -5.55 -3.04
N VAL A 26 13.62 -5.31 -1.73
CA VAL A 26 13.77 -6.34 -0.69
C VAL A 26 12.72 -7.44 -0.87
N ALA A 27 11.47 -7.10 -1.18
CA ALA A 27 10.43 -8.08 -1.42
C ALA A 27 10.71 -8.94 -2.66
N TYR A 28 11.17 -8.32 -3.75
CA TYR A 28 11.62 -9.05 -4.94
C TYR A 28 12.81 -9.96 -4.63
N TRP A 29 13.74 -9.54 -3.79
CA TRP A 29 14.87 -10.37 -3.36
C TRP A 29 14.47 -11.51 -2.41
N LEU A 30 13.46 -11.30 -1.55
CA LEU A 30 12.93 -12.34 -0.67
C LEU A 30 12.26 -13.48 -1.44
N VAL A 31 11.67 -13.15 -2.60
CA VAL A 31 10.94 -14.09 -3.44
C VAL A 31 11.82 -14.66 -4.56
N GLY A 32 12.64 -13.81 -5.18
CA GLY A 32 13.59 -14.20 -6.22
C GLY A 32 14.78 -14.91 -5.61
N THR A 33 14.89 -16.22 -5.83
CA THR A 33 15.97 -17.07 -5.29
C THR A 33 17.37 -16.62 -5.72
N SER A 34 17.49 -15.85 -6.82
CA SER A 34 18.73 -15.19 -7.23
C SER A 34 18.49 -13.84 -7.93
N LEU A 35 19.50 -12.95 -7.92
CA LEU A 35 19.50 -11.69 -8.68
C LEU A 35 19.41 -11.88 -10.20
N ALA A 36 19.77 -13.08 -10.70
CA ALA A 36 19.72 -13.41 -12.12
C ALA A 36 18.29 -13.73 -12.59
N ASP A 37 17.42 -14.13 -11.67
CA ASP A 37 16.02 -14.48 -11.95
C ASP A 37 15.07 -13.27 -11.85
N ILE A 38 15.62 -12.10 -11.48
CA ILE A 38 14.82 -10.86 -11.39
C ILE A 38 14.61 -10.30 -12.79
N ASP A 39 13.35 -10.23 -13.21
CA ASP A 39 12.96 -9.43 -14.36
C ASP A 39 13.11 -7.93 -14.04
N TRP A 40 14.23 -7.37 -14.48
CA TRP A 40 14.58 -5.96 -14.30
C TRP A 40 13.57 -5.02 -14.97
N ALA A 41 12.92 -5.43 -16.07
CA ALA A 41 11.92 -4.60 -16.73
C ALA A 41 10.66 -4.49 -15.89
N LEU A 42 10.20 -5.60 -15.33
CA LEU A 42 9.06 -5.64 -14.41
C LEU A 42 9.35 -4.87 -13.10
N LEU A 43 10.55 -5.04 -12.53
CA LEU A 43 10.97 -4.29 -11.34
C LEU A 43 11.00 -2.78 -11.62
N ALA A 44 11.57 -2.36 -12.76
CA ALA A 44 11.60 -0.96 -13.17
C ALA A 44 10.20 -0.39 -13.42
N LEU A 45 9.30 -1.17 -14.03
CA LEU A 45 7.89 -0.79 -14.20
C LEU A 45 7.18 -0.60 -12.86
N THR A 46 7.41 -1.52 -11.93
CA THR A 46 6.87 -1.43 -10.56
C THR A 46 7.37 -0.18 -9.86
N TRP A 47 8.67 0.11 -9.95
CA TRP A 47 9.26 1.34 -9.41
C TRP A 47 8.62 2.58 -10.02
N ALA A 48 8.46 2.64 -11.35
CA ALA A 48 7.83 3.76 -12.03
C ALA A 48 6.37 3.98 -11.57
N MET A 49 5.60 2.90 -11.38
CA MET A 49 4.24 2.96 -10.89
C MET A 49 4.15 3.42 -9.41
N VAL A 50 5.06 2.98 -8.56
CA VAL A 50 5.14 3.42 -7.16
C VAL A 50 5.56 4.88 -7.06
N ILE A 51 6.57 5.31 -7.85
CA ILE A 51 7.03 6.71 -7.88
C ILE A 51 5.91 7.63 -8.37
N SER A 52 5.24 7.27 -9.47
CA SER A 52 4.13 8.06 -10.00
C SER A 52 2.97 8.17 -9.02
N GLY A 53 2.64 7.09 -8.31
CA GLY A 53 1.66 7.12 -7.23
C GLY A 53 2.09 8.03 -6.06
N CYS A 54 3.38 8.04 -5.69
CA CYS A 54 3.91 8.96 -4.70
C CYS A 54 3.79 10.42 -5.13
N ILE A 55 4.10 10.73 -6.39
CA ILE A 55 3.94 12.06 -6.98
C ILE A 55 2.46 12.49 -6.95
N ALA A 56 1.55 11.58 -7.32
CA ALA A 56 0.10 11.83 -7.26
C ALA A 56 -0.37 12.11 -5.81
N LEU A 57 0.12 11.35 -4.82
CA LEU A 57 -0.19 11.61 -3.41
C LEU A 57 0.28 13.00 -2.94
N VAL A 58 1.45 13.44 -3.40
CA VAL A 58 1.94 14.80 -3.11
C VAL A 58 1.02 15.84 -3.74
N ALA A 59 0.58 15.63 -4.98
CA ALA A 59 -0.29 16.56 -5.69
C ALA A 59 -1.72 16.66 -5.10
N ILE A 60 -2.26 15.55 -4.57
CA ILE A 60 -3.64 15.47 -4.07
C ILE A 60 -3.72 15.78 -2.56
N ARG A 61 -2.57 15.93 -1.88
CA ARG A 61 -2.46 15.93 -0.41
C ARG A 61 -3.49 16.84 0.29
N PRO A 62 -4.37 16.29 1.15
CA PRO A 62 -5.27 17.09 1.97
C PRO A 62 -4.48 17.75 3.11
N GLN A 63 -4.34 19.08 3.10
CA GLN A 63 -3.76 19.85 4.20
C GLN A 63 -4.77 20.09 5.34
N ARG A 64 -5.32 19.03 5.94
CA ARG A 64 -6.15 19.17 7.16
C ARG A 64 -5.37 18.74 8.40
N ALA A 65 -5.32 19.61 9.39
CA ALA A 65 -4.65 19.35 10.66
C ALA A 65 -5.33 18.20 11.41
N GLY A 66 -4.55 17.16 11.74
CA GLY A 66 -4.98 16.05 12.62
C GLY A 66 -5.16 14.69 11.95
N LEU A 67 -5.12 14.59 10.62
CA LEU A 67 -5.19 13.32 9.90
C LEU A 67 -3.80 12.71 9.69
N SER A 68 -3.73 11.37 9.63
CA SER A 68 -2.48 10.64 9.40
C SER A 68 -1.90 10.98 8.03
N PRO A 69 -0.62 11.37 7.92
CA PRO A 69 0.02 11.59 6.62
C PRO A 69 -0.03 10.29 5.80
N PRO A 70 -0.55 10.33 4.56
CA PRO A 70 -0.70 9.12 3.73
C PRO A 70 0.65 8.42 3.51
N HIS A 71 1.74 9.18 3.37
CA HIS A 71 3.08 8.62 3.22
C HIS A 71 3.54 7.75 4.39
N VAL A 72 3.24 8.15 5.63
CA VAL A 72 3.59 7.35 6.83
C VAL A 72 2.81 6.05 6.81
N MET A 73 1.51 6.15 6.58
CA MET A 73 0.64 4.98 6.51
C MET A 73 1.05 4.03 5.39
N LEU A 74 1.41 4.57 4.22
CA LEU A 74 1.88 3.79 3.08
C LEU A 74 3.17 3.05 3.41
N THR A 75 4.15 3.75 4.02
CA THR A 75 5.44 3.13 4.38
C THR A 75 5.30 2.06 5.46
N LEU A 76 4.45 2.27 6.46
CA LEU A 76 4.21 1.28 7.50
C LEU A 76 3.38 0.11 6.98
N GLY A 77 2.42 0.36 6.08
CA GLY A 77 1.67 -0.69 5.41
C GLY A 77 2.54 -1.53 4.47
N PHE A 78 3.41 -0.91 3.67
CA PHE A 78 4.42 -1.60 2.86
C PHE A 78 5.38 -2.40 3.73
N GLY A 79 5.94 -1.79 4.77
CA GLY A 79 6.86 -2.47 5.68
C GLY A 79 6.20 -3.66 6.37
N GLY A 80 4.97 -3.49 6.85
CA GLY A 80 4.17 -4.56 7.42
C GLY A 80 3.86 -5.68 6.41
N MET A 81 3.54 -5.32 5.17
CA MET A 81 3.36 -6.29 4.07
C MET A 81 4.64 -7.10 3.83
N VAL A 82 5.82 -6.46 3.74
CA VAL A 82 7.11 -7.15 3.51
C VAL A 82 7.44 -8.08 4.68
N VAL A 83 7.26 -7.62 5.92
CA VAL A 83 7.47 -8.47 7.10
C VAL A 83 6.49 -9.65 7.10
N GLY A 84 5.22 -9.40 6.82
CA GLY A 84 4.20 -10.44 6.71
C GLY A 84 4.49 -11.45 5.59
N LEU A 85 4.99 -10.98 4.44
CA LEU A 85 5.41 -11.82 3.34
C LEU A 85 6.61 -12.67 3.72
N SER A 86 7.60 -12.11 4.42
CA SER A 86 8.75 -12.89 4.90
C SER A 86 8.32 -14.00 5.85
N TRP A 87 7.33 -13.75 6.71
CA TRP A 87 6.71 -14.78 7.54
C TRP A 87 6.00 -15.85 6.70
N ASP A 88 5.21 -15.46 5.71
CA ASP A 88 4.53 -16.42 4.82
C ASP A 88 5.54 -17.30 4.05
N VAL A 89 6.63 -16.72 3.55
CA VAL A 89 7.73 -17.45 2.88
C VAL A 89 8.51 -18.36 3.84
N MET A 90 8.64 -17.99 5.12
CA MET A 90 9.23 -18.89 6.12
C MET A 90 8.35 -20.10 6.40
N GLN A 91 7.02 -19.95 6.30
CA GLN A 91 6.06 -21.03 6.57
C GLN A 91 5.73 -21.87 5.33
N LYS A 92 5.88 -21.30 4.13
CA LYS A 92 5.54 -21.92 2.85
C LYS A 92 6.69 -21.70 1.86
N THR A 93 7.06 -22.73 1.12
CA THR A 93 8.14 -22.61 0.13
C THR A 93 7.74 -21.70 -1.03
N VAL A 94 8.71 -21.00 -1.62
CA VAL A 94 8.48 -20.09 -2.78
C VAL A 94 7.76 -20.78 -3.94
N PRO A 95 8.12 -22.03 -4.35
CA PRO A 95 7.40 -22.71 -5.43
C PRO A 95 5.93 -22.95 -5.11
N LEU A 96 5.60 -23.24 -3.84
CA LEU A 96 4.21 -23.41 -3.43
C LEU A 96 3.43 -22.10 -3.52
N LEU A 97 4.05 -20.95 -3.22
CA LEU A 97 3.41 -19.64 -3.42
C LEU A 97 3.18 -19.35 -4.90
N GLU A 98 4.13 -19.72 -5.75
CA GLU A 98 4.03 -19.54 -7.21
C GLU A 98 2.87 -20.36 -7.79
N ASP A 99 2.74 -21.63 -7.40
CA ASP A 99 1.60 -22.47 -7.79
C ASP A 99 0.25 -21.90 -7.32
N LEU A 100 0.20 -21.38 -6.09
CA LEU A 100 -1.01 -20.76 -5.53
C LEU A 100 -1.37 -19.46 -6.25
N CYS A 101 -0.38 -18.68 -6.68
CA CYS A 101 -0.57 -17.49 -7.49
C CYS A 101 -1.09 -17.84 -8.89
N ALA A 102 -0.48 -18.84 -9.54
CA ALA A 102 -0.93 -19.35 -10.83
C ALA A 102 -2.37 -19.90 -10.77
N ALA A 103 -2.75 -20.55 -9.66
CA ALA A 103 -4.11 -21.04 -9.44
C ALA A 103 -5.17 -19.93 -9.35
N THR A 104 -4.77 -18.66 -9.23
CA THR A 104 -5.71 -17.52 -9.26
C THR A 104 -5.99 -16.97 -10.66
N ASP A 105 -5.37 -17.53 -11.69
CA ASP A 105 -5.68 -17.23 -13.09
C ASP A 105 -7.17 -17.47 -13.39
N GLY A 106 -7.77 -16.57 -14.18
CA GLY A 106 -9.14 -16.68 -14.64
C GLY A 106 -10.21 -16.41 -13.57
N LEU A 107 -9.83 -16.30 -12.29
CA LEU A 107 -10.79 -16.04 -11.23
C LEU A 107 -11.37 -14.62 -11.33
N PRO A 108 -12.68 -14.45 -11.04
CA PRO A 108 -13.26 -13.12 -10.90
C PRO A 108 -12.63 -12.40 -9.69
N PHE A 109 -12.61 -11.06 -9.73
CA PHE A 109 -11.95 -10.21 -8.74
C PHE A 109 -12.22 -10.61 -7.28
N GLY A 110 -13.49 -10.88 -6.93
CA GLY A 110 -13.86 -11.26 -5.56
C GLY A 110 -13.29 -12.61 -5.12
N ALA A 111 -13.29 -13.61 -6.01
CA ALA A 111 -12.71 -14.92 -5.73
C ALA A 111 -11.17 -14.83 -5.64
N ALA A 112 -10.54 -14.06 -6.52
CA ALA A 112 -9.11 -13.80 -6.48
C ALA A 112 -8.68 -13.08 -5.19
N LEU A 113 -9.47 -12.09 -4.74
CA LEU A 113 -9.26 -11.39 -3.47
C LEU A 113 -9.34 -12.38 -2.29
N GLN A 114 -10.41 -13.18 -2.24
CA GLN A 114 -10.62 -14.15 -1.16
C GLN A 114 -9.50 -15.20 -1.14
N ALA A 115 -9.08 -15.70 -2.30
CA ALA A 115 -7.97 -16.64 -2.42
C ALA A 115 -6.66 -16.02 -1.90
N HIS A 116 -6.35 -14.77 -2.27
CA HIS A 116 -5.16 -14.07 -1.77
C HIS A 116 -5.15 -13.90 -0.25
N LEU A 117 -6.30 -13.57 0.35
CA LEU A 117 -6.42 -13.42 1.80
C LEU A 117 -6.19 -14.74 2.53
N MET A 118 -6.62 -15.87 1.94
CA MET A 118 -6.40 -17.19 2.51
C MET A 118 -4.97 -17.70 2.30
N PHE A 119 -4.35 -17.41 1.15
CA PHE A 119 -3.03 -17.92 0.82
C PHE A 119 -1.87 -17.13 1.44
N LEU A 120 -2.01 -15.82 1.63
CA LEU A 120 -0.95 -14.96 2.18
C LEU A 120 -1.40 -14.22 3.44
N PRO A 121 -1.86 -14.93 4.50
CA PRO A 121 -2.48 -14.29 5.65
C PRO A 121 -1.48 -13.40 6.40
N GLY A 122 -0.20 -13.78 6.48
CA GLY A 122 0.84 -13.00 7.13
C GLY A 122 1.05 -11.66 6.46
N MET A 123 1.15 -11.64 5.12
CA MET A 123 1.30 -10.43 4.31
C MET A 123 0.17 -9.42 4.57
N HIS A 124 -1.08 -9.87 4.55
CA HIS A 124 -2.24 -8.99 4.73
C HIS A 124 -2.38 -8.54 6.20
N ALA A 125 -2.17 -9.45 7.16
CA ALA A 125 -2.18 -9.11 8.58
C ALA A 125 -1.08 -8.09 8.90
N GLY A 126 0.12 -8.28 8.36
CA GLY A 126 1.25 -7.37 8.48
C GLY A 126 0.93 -6.00 7.89
N MET A 127 0.34 -5.92 6.69
CA MET A 127 -0.10 -4.66 6.09
C MET A 127 -1.11 -3.92 6.96
N ILE A 128 -2.14 -4.62 7.46
CA ILE A 128 -3.19 -4.01 8.31
C ILE A 128 -2.60 -3.55 9.64
N ALA A 129 -1.80 -4.40 10.29
CA ALA A 129 -1.12 -4.08 11.54
C ALA A 129 -0.17 -2.89 11.36
N GLY A 130 0.60 -2.84 10.27
CA GLY A 130 1.47 -1.72 9.91
C GLY A 130 0.70 -0.43 9.68
N GLY A 131 -0.42 -0.48 8.94
CA GLY A 131 -1.33 0.65 8.76
C GLY A 131 -1.87 1.17 10.09
N LEU A 132 -2.33 0.28 10.98
CA LEU A 132 -2.83 0.65 12.31
C LEU A 132 -1.73 1.15 13.26
N ALA A 133 -0.49 0.67 13.10
CA ALA A 133 0.67 1.16 13.86
C ALA A 133 1.00 2.64 13.57
N ALA A 134 0.47 3.21 12.48
CA ALA A 134 0.55 4.65 12.25
C ALA A 134 -0.16 5.47 13.35
N ILE A 135 -1.20 4.91 14.00
CA ILE A 135 -1.99 5.58 15.04
C ILE A 135 -1.15 5.88 16.30
N PRO A 136 -0.50 4.91 16.96
CA PRO A 136 0.39 5.20 18.08
C PRO A 136 1.60 6.05 17.67
N GLY A 137 2.13 5.86 16.45
CA GLY A 137 3.18 6.73 15.91
C GLY A 137 2.78 8.20 15.91
N LEU A 138 1.54 8.49 15.50
CA LEU A 138 0.99 9.85 15.50
C LEU A 138 0.73 10.40 16.90
N ARG A 139 0.35 9.57 17.88
CA ARG A 139 0.25 10.02 19.28
C ARG A 139 1.61 10.43 19.84
N ILE A 140 2.66 9.71 19.48
CA ILE A 140 4.04 10.05 19.87
C ILE A 140 4.47 11.37 19.19
N LEU A 141 4.11 11.58 17.92
CA LEU A 141 4.46 12.79 17.17
C LEU A 141 3.59 14.02 17.54
N ARG A 142 2.35 13.81 17.98
CA ARG A 142 1.36 14.86 18.33
C ARG A 142 0.51 14.41 19.54
N PRO A 143 0.97 14.65 20.78
CA PRO A 143 0.28 14.20 21.99
C PRO A 143 -1.14 14.78 22.14
N ASP A 144 -1.42 15.97 21.62
CA ASP A 144 -2.74 16.64 21.75
C ASP A 144 -3.82 16.14 20.77
N CYS A 145 -3.50 15.22 19.85
CA CYS A 145 -4.42 14.76 18.81
C CYS A 145 -5.44 13.68 19.27
N GLY A 146 -5.42 13.29 20.55
CA GLY A 146 -6.26 12.20 21.08
C GLY A 146 -7.77 12.39 20.88
N ARG A 147 -8.24 13.63 20.75
CA ARG A 147 -9.67 13.96 20.58
C ARG A 147 -10.29 13.44 19.27
N TYR A 148 -9.47 13.12 18.27
CA TYR A 148 -9.92 12.65 16.95
C TYR A 148 -9.68 11.16 16.71
N LEU A 149 -9.53 10.36 17.77
CA LEU A 149 -9.12 8.96 17.64
C LEU A 149 -10.04 8.13 16.74
N CYS A 150 -11.36 8.27 16.88
CA CYS A 150 -12.32 7.52 16.06
C CYS A 150 -12.21 7.90 14.58
N ALA A 151 -12.00 9.18 14.26
CA ALA A 151 -11.82 9.63 12.89
C ALA A 151 -10.50 9.13 12.29
N VAL A 152 -9.41 9.17 13.08
CA VAL A 152 -8.10 8.64 12.65
C VAL A 152 -8.17 7.13 12.44
N PHE A 153 -8.81 6.40 13.34
CA PHE A 153 -8.99 4.95 13.23
C PHE A 153 -9.81 4.58 11.99
N ALA A 154 -10.97 5.21 11.80
CA ALA A 154 -11.81 4.99 10.62
C ALA A 154 -11.08 5.34 9.31
N GLN A 155 -10.30 6.42 9.29
CA GLN A 155 -9.47 6.77 8.14
C GLN A 155 -8.42 5.69 7.85
N ASN A 156 -7.72 5.18 8.86
CA ASN A 156 -6.73 4.13 8.68
C ASN A 156 -7.39 2.83 8.18
N LEU A 157 -8.54 2.44 8.72
CA LEU A 157 -9.28 1.29 8.20
C LEU A 157 -9.69 1.46 6.74
N MET A 158 -10.26 2.62 6.38
CA MET A 158 -10.66 2.90 5.00
C MET A 158 -9.46 2.91 4.04
N CYS A 159 -8.35 3.52 4.43
CA CYS A 159 -7.14 3.52 3.62
C CYS A 159 -6.54 2.11 3.50
N SER A 160 -6.53 1.30 4.56
CA SER A 160 -6.07 -0.09 4.52
C SER A 160 -6.99 -0.95 3.62
N ALA A 161 -8.30 -0.71 3.64
CA ALA A 161 -9.24 -1.38 2.73
C ALA A 161 -8.96 -1.01 1.26
N TRP A 162 -8.72 0.26 0.96
CA TRP A 162 -8.35 0.69 -0.39
C TRP A 162 -6.98 0.17 -0.83
N MET A 163 -6.03 0.04 0.08
CA MET A 163 -4.74 -0.61 -0.18
C MET A 163 -4.93 -2.09 -0.53
N LEU A 164 -5.81 -2.80 0.16
CA LEU A 164 -6.14 -4.21 -0.07
C LEU A 164 -6.85 -4.40 -1.42
N ILE A 165 -7.86 -3.59 -1.71
CA ILE A 165 -8.55 -3.57 -3.02
C ILE A 165 -7.54 -3.24 -4.14
N GLY A 166 -6.73 -2.21 -3.93
CA GLY A 166 -5.72 -1.77 -4.87
C GLY A 166 -4.68 -2.85 -5.15
N MET A 167 -4.19 -3.52 -4.11
CA MET A 167 -3.26 -4.64 -4.20
C MET A 167 -3.81 -5.74 -5.12
N THR A 168 -5.03 -6.20 -4.87
CA THR A 168 -5.64 -7.24 -5.70
C THR A 168 -5.89 -6.77 -7.14
N ALA A 169 -6.39 -5.54 -7.30
CA ALA A 169 -6.62 -4.97 -8.63
C ALA A 169 -5.30 -4.84 -9.41
N GLY A 170 -4.25 -4.37 -8.76
CA GLY A 170 -2.92 -4.23 -9.35
C GLY A 170 -2.29 -5.57 -9.68
N ALA A 171 -2.40 -6.59 -8.81
CA ALA A 171 -1.91 -7.94 -9.07
C ALA A 171 -2.57 -8.56 -10.31
N LEU A 172 -3.90 -8.39 -10.45
CA LEU A 172 -4.64 -8.89 -11.61
C LEU A 172 -4.42 -8.06 -12.88
N TRP A 173 -4.21 -6.75 -12.74
CA TRP A 173 -4.01 -5.86 -13.88
C TRP A 173 -2.60 -5.97 -14.46
N LEU A 174 -1.58 -5.95 -13.60
CA LEU A 174 -0.19 -6.01 -14.04
C LEU A 174 0.16 -7.38 -14.64
N SER A 175 -0.33 -8.48 -14.07
CA SER A 175 -0.17 -9.83 -14.65
C SER A 175 -0.80 -9.95 -16.05
N ARG A 176 -1.91 -9.24 -16.31
CA ARG A 176 -2.53 -9.24 -17.65
C ARG A 176 -1.77 -8.41 -18.67
N ILE A 177 -1.21 -7.27 -18.27
CA ILE A 177 -0.59 -6.31 -19.20
C ILE A 177 0.90 -6.60 -19.40
N ALA A 178 1.64 -6.88 -18.33
CA ALA A 178 3.09 -7.02 -18.39
C ALA A 178 3.52 -8.31 -19.08
N THR A 179 2.75 -9.40 -18.92
CA THR A 179 3.17 -10.73 -19.37
C THR A 179 2.15 -11.44 -20.26
N GLY A 180 1.06 -10.76 -20.65
CA GLY A 180 0.02 -11.35 -21.50
C GLY A 180 -0.74 -12.50 -20.84
N GLY A 181 -0.75 -12.58 -19.50
CA GLY A 181 -1.39 -13.66 -18.74
C GLY A 181 -0.43 -14.68 -18.14
N SER A 182 0.83 -14.33 -17.86
CA SER A 182 1.67 -15.14 -16.96
C SER A 182 1.44 -14.71 -15.51
N TYR A 183 1.13 -15.67 -14.64
CA TYR A 183 0.72 -15.47 -13.24
C TYR A 183 1.81 -15.84 -12.25
N GLY A 184 3.05 -15.49 -12.59
CA GLY A 184 4.19 -15.71 -11.71
C GLY A 184 4.12 -14.81 -10.46
N LEU A 185 4.79 -15.28 -9.41
CA LEU A 185 4.77 -14.64 -8.10
C LEU A 185 5.38 -13.22 -8.15
N THR A 186 6.41 -13.00 -8.97
CA THR A 186 7.09 -11.70 -9.10
C THR A 186 6.26 -10.67 -9.86
N GLU A 187 5.51 -11.08 -10.90
CA GLU A 187 4.53 -10.27 -11.63
C GLU A 187 3.42 -9.79 -10.71
N MET A 188 2.84 -10.74 -9.97
CA MET A 188 1.79 -10.43 -9.01
C MET A 188 2.31 -9.50 -7.92
N LEU A 189 3.52 -9.74 -7.40
CA LEU A 189 4.15 -8.91 -6.37
C LEU A 189 4.35 -7.46 -6.84
N GLY A 190 4.82 -7.25 -8.08
CA GLY A 190 4.91 -5.91 -8.67
C GLY A 190 3.55 -5.21 -8.76
N GLY A 191 2.54 -5.96 -9.19
CA GLY A 191 1.16 -5.49 -9.26
C GLY A 191 0.59 -5.14 -7.88
N MET A 192 0.91 -5.92 -6.85
CA MET A 192 0.50 -5.68 -5.47
C MET A 192 1.02 -4.36 -4.93
N PHE A 193 2.32 -4.08 -5.08
CA PHE A 193 2.92 -2.84 -4.59
C PHE A 193 2.42 -1.60 -5.36
N ALA A 194 2.39 -1.69 -6.69
CA ALA A 194 1.83 -0.63 -7.52
C ALA A 194 0.35 -0.37 -7.15
N GLY A 195 -0.43 -1.43 -7.05
CA GLY A 195 -1.83 -1.42 -6.69
C GLY A 195 -2.09 -0.85 -5.31
N MET A 196 -1.27 -1.19 -4.31
CA MET A 196 -1.36 -0.62 -2.97
C MET A 196 -1.15 0.89 -2.96
N THR A 197 -0.15 1.37 -3.71
CA THR A 197 0.17 2.81 -3.83
C THR A 197 -0.99 3.56 -4.47
N TRP A 198 -1.50 3.05 -5.59
CA TRP A 198 -2.60 3.67 -6.32
C TRP A 198 -3.95 3.53 -5.61
N GLY A 199 -4.17 2.45 -4.85
CA GLY A 199 -5.32 2.31 -3.96
C GLY A 199 -5.35 3.43 -2.92
N MET A 200 -4.20 3.78 -2.35
CA MET A 200 -4.10 4.93 -1.45
C MET A 200 -4.36 6.27 -2.17
N VAL A 201 -3.81 6.45 -3.38
CA VAL A 201 -4.10 7.65 -4.22
C VAL A 201 -5.60 7.82 -4.41
N ILE A 202 -6.30 6.75 -4.79
CA ILE A 202 -7.75 6.74 -5.01
C ILE A 202 -8.50 7.06 -3.71
N SER A 203 -8.13 6.42 -2.59
CA SER A 203 -8.73 6.70 -1.27
C SER A 203 -8.67 8.19 -0.92
N VAL A 204 -7.49 8.79 -1.07
CA VAL A 204 -7.27 10.22 -0.76
C VAL A 204 -8.01 11.12 -1.75
N ALA A 205 -8.04 10.76 -3.04
CA ALA A 205 -8.77 11.49 -4.07
C ALA A 205 -10.29 11.49 -3.81
N LEU A 206 -10.87 10.34 -3.47
CA LEU A 206 -12.28 10.19 -3.13
C LEU A 206 -12.63 10.98 -1.87
N TYR A 207 -11.80 10.87 -0.83
CA TYR A 207 -11.97 11.64 0.39
C TYR A 207 -11.97 13.14 0.10
N ARG A 208 -10.99 13.64 -0.66
CA ARG A 208 -10.93 15.06 -1.06
C ARG A 208 -12.14 15.47 -1.90
N GLY A 209 -12.53 14.65 -2.87
CA GLY A 209 -13.69 14.90 -3.74
C GLY A 209 -14.99 15.04 -2.95
N TYR A 210 -15.20 14.18 -1.95
CA TYR A 210 -16.36 14.23 -1.06
C TYR A 210 -16.45 15.58 -0.32
N PHE A 211 -15.35 16.10 0.23
CA PHE A 211 -15.37 17.41 0.91
C PHE A 211 -15.61 18.57 -0.06
N VAL A 212 -14.98 18.56 -1.24
CA VAL A 212 -15.23 19.59 -2.25
C VAL A 212 -16.71 19.64 -2.64
N LEU A 213 -17.35 18.48 -2.80
CA LEU A 213 -18.78 18.38 -3.09
C LEU A 213 -19.65 18.86 -1.92
N LYS A 214 -19.29 18.48 -0.68
CA LYS A 214 -19.99 18.92 0.52
C LYS A 214 -19.92 20.43 0.70
N ASP A 215 -18.74 21.02 0.54
CA ASP A 215 -18.51 22.46 0.71
C ASP A 215 -19.26 23.26 -0.37
N ARG A 216 -19.31 22.75 -1.60
CA ARG A 216 -20.14 23.33 -2.69
C ARG A 216 -21.64 23.30 -2.37
N ARG A 217 -22.15 22.19 -1.83
CA ARG A 217 -23.56 22.08 -1.44
C ARG A 217 -23.92 23.02 -0.29
N ALA A 218 -23.07 23.10 0.74
CA ALA A 218 -23.27 24.00 1.86
C ALA A 218 -23.26 25.49 1.45
N GLY A 219 -22.34 25.88 0.56
CA GLY A 219 -22.29 27.23 -0.01
C GLY A 219 -23.47 27.57 -0.94
N ALA A 220 -24.07 26.58 -1.59
CA ALA A 220 -25.28 26.77 -2.40
C ALA A 220 -26.53 26.97 -1.53
N THR A 221 -26.64 26.29 -0.38
CA THR A 221 -27.75 26.47 0.57
C THR A 221 -27.65 27.73 1.43
N GLY A 222 -26.48 28.33 1.60
CA GLY A 222 -26.30 29.58 2.37
C GLY A 222 -26.53 30.86 1.56
N ARG A 223 -26.89 30.75 0.28
CA ARG A 223 -27.24 31.87 -0.61
C ARG A 223 -28.71 31.89 -1.04
N ALA A 224 -29.53 31.01 -0.46
CA ALA A 224 -30.97 30.94 -0.67
C ALA A 224 -31.70 31.72 0.43
#